data_AF-A0A067NTS8-F1
#
_entry.id   AF-A0A067NTS8-F1
#
_cell.length_a   1.000
_cell.length_b   1.000
_cell.length_c   1.000
_cell.angle_alpha   90.00
_cell.angle_beta   90.00
_cell.angle_gamma   90.00
#
_symmetry.space_group_name_H-M   'P 1'
#
loop_
_entity.id
_entity.type
_entity.pdbx_description
1 polymer ?
#
loop_
_entity_poly.entity_id
_entity_poly.type
_entity_poly.pdbx_seq_one_letter_code
_entity_poly.pdbx_strand_id
1 'polypeptide(L)'
;MNTAAFSISDHMYRMAVLSMCTSDEKLDISKCVMMSIVHDLAEAQVGDITPREGFSKSEKNRLESATMHNFVHDMLHYSPAAQRIEALWLEYEEGQTAEAKFVKGKTI
;
A
#
# COMPACT_ATOMS: atom_id res chain seq x y z
N MET A 1 -20.22 1.24 23.64
CA MET A 1 -19.00 2.05 23.43
C MET A 1 -18.64 1.93 21.97
N ASN A 2 -18.62 3.04 21.24
CA ASN A 2 -18.36 3.07 19.80
C ASN A 2 -16.88 2.76 19.56
N THR A 3 -16.54 1.53 19.16
CA THR A 3 -15.22 1.25 18.59
C THR A 3 -15.26 1.78 17.16
N ALA A 4 -14.90 3.04 16.96
CA ALA A 4 -14.69 3.55 15.61
C ALA A 4 -13.56 2.73 14.99
N ALA A 5 -13.89 1.86 14.03
CA ALA A 5 -12.88 1.21 13.21
C ALA A 5 -12.15 2.32 12.43
N PHE A 6 -10.82 2.33 12.49
CA PHE A 6 -10.01 3.28 11.72
C PHE A 6 -10.16 2.98 10.23
N SER A 7 -10.17 4.02 9.40
CA SER A 7 -10.21 3.86 7.94
C SER A 7 -8.84 3.42 7.40
N ILE A 8 -8.83 2.85 6.18
CA ILE A 8 -7.59 2.50 5.46
C ILE A 8 -6.71 3.75 5.28
N SER A 9 -7.32 4.92 5.04
CA SER A 9 -6.58 6.19 4.98
C SER A 9 -5.93 6.59 6.31
N ASP A 10 -6.57 6.33 7.45
CA ASP A 10 -5.97 6.61 8.77
C ASP A 10 -4.74 5.73 9.02
N HIS A 11 -4.81 4.48 8.57
CA HIS A 11 -3.72 3.51 8.60
C HIS A 11 -2.54 3.97 7.71
N MET A 12 -2.78 4.23 6.43
CA MET A 12 -1.75 4.70 5.50
C MET A 12 -1.12 6.03 5.96
N TYR A 13 -1.93 6.96 6.48
CA TYR A 13 -1.44 8.22 7.04
C TYR A 13 -0.50 8.00 8.23
N ARG A 14 -0.91 7.15 9.19
CA ARG A 14 -0.07 6.82 10.35
C ARG A 14 1.25 6.18 9.92
N MET A 15 1.22 5.27 8.95
CA MET A 15 2.43 4.64 8.42
C MET A 15 3.36 5.63 7.72
N ALA A 16 2.82 6.57 6.94
CA ALA A 16 3.61 7.61 6.31
C ALA A 16 4.33 8.49 7.36
N VAL A 17 3.63 8.88 8.43
CA VAL A 17 4.22 9.63 9.54
C VAL A 17 5.32 8.80 10.24
N LEU A 18 5.07 7.52 10.52
CA LEU A 18 6.08 6.65 11.14
C LEU A 18 7.30 6.42 10.24
N SER A 19 7.12 6.40 8.92
CA SER A 19 8.21 6.33 7.95
C SER A 19 9.09 7.57 8.01
N MET A 20 8.53 8.76 8.23
CA MET A 20 9.31 10.00 8.42
C MET A 20 10.16 10.00 9.70
N CYS A 21 9.74 9.26 10.73
CA CYS A 21 10.39 9.25 12.03
C CYS A 21 11.55 8.25 12.15
N THR A 22 11.92 7.55 11.08
CA THR A 22 13.04 6.61 11.15
C THR A 22 14.39 7.30 11.16
N SER A 23 15.33 6.69 11.88
CA SER A 23 16.73 7.10 11.92
C SER A 23 17.64 6.19 11.09
N ASP A 24 17.06 5.28 10.29
CA ASP A 24 17.85 4.43 9.40
C ASP A 24 18.27 5.21 8.14
N GLU A 25 19.52 5.67 8.14
CA GLU A 25 20.12 6.44 7.05
C GLU A 25 20.29 5.64 5.74
N LYS A 26 20.11 4.31 5.77
CA LYS A 26 20.22 3.47 4.57
C LYS A 26 18.94 3.44 3.75
N LEU A 27 17.81 3.92 4.30
CA LEU A 27 16.52 3.90 3.65
C LEU A 27 16.28 5.22 2.91
N ASP A 28 15.68 5.13 1.72
CA ASP A 28 15.05 6.29 1.11
C ASP A 28 13.72 6.59 1.84
N ILE A 29 13.77 7.55 2.77
CA ILE A 29 12.60 7.97 3.56
C ILE A 29 11.46 8.46 2.64
N SER A 30 11.79 9.19 1.57
CA SER A 30 10.77 9.71 0.65
C SER A 30 10.05 8.57 -0.04
N LYS A 31 10.79 7.54 -0.46
CA LYS A 31 10.23 6.32 -1.03
C LYS A 31 9.36 5.55 -0.03
N CYS A 32 9.81 5.39 1.21
CA CYS A 32 9.02 4.75 2.28
C CYS A 32 7.69 5.48 2.53
N VAL A 33 7.71 6.82 2.55
CA VAL A 33 6.51 7.64 2.71
C VAL A 33 5.56 7.45 1.52
N MET A 34 6.07 7.57 0.29
CA MET A 34 5.26 7.37 -0.91
C MET A 34 4.67 5.95 -0.98
N MET A 35 5.46 4.93 -0.65
CA MET A 35 5.01 3.54 -0.59
C MET A 35 3.92 3.33 0.47
N SER A 36 4.07 3.92 1.67
CA SER A 36 3.06 3.86 2.73
C SER A 36 1.71 4.43 2.29
N ILE A 37 1.70 5.45 1.43
CA ILE A 37 0.49 6.11 0.94
C ILE A 37 -0.24 5.27 -0.12
N VAL A 38 0.45 4.38 -0.83
CA VAL A 38 -0.12 3.65 -1.98
C VAL A 38 -0.29 2.15 -1.77
N HIS A 39 0.29 1.58 -0.70
CA HIS A 39 0.31 0.13 -0.52
C HIS A 39 -1.08 -0.52 -0.45
N ASP A 40 -2.00 0.08 0.31
CA ASP A 40 -3.39 -0.37 0.44
C ASP A 40 -4.35 0.44 -0.47
N LEU A 41 -3.84 1.10 -1.51
CA LEU A 41 -4.67 1.93 -2.39
C LEU A 41 -5.79 1.10 -3.05
N ALA A 42 -5.51 -0.15 -3.40
CA ALA A 42 -6.49 -1.05 -4.00
C ALA A 42 -7.70 -1.31 -3.08
N GLU A 43 -7.49 -1.33 -1.75
CA GLU A 43 -8.53 -1.60 -0.76
C GLU A 43 -9.61 -0.50 -0.72
N ALA A 44 -9.33 0.68 -1.28
CA ALA A 44 -10.34 1.72 -1.49
C ALA A 44 -11.49 1.27 -2.41
N GLN A 45 -11.26 0.28 -3.28
CA GLN A 45 -12.29 -0.27 -4.17
C GLN A 45 -12.60 -1.75 -3.91
N VAL A 46 -11.61 -2.58 -3.55
CA VAL A 46 -11.86 -4.01 -3.25
C VAL A 46 -12.37 -4.25 -1.82
N GLY A 47 -12.21 -3.26 -0.93
CA GLY A 47 -12.43 -3.40 0.50
C GLY A 47 -11.21 -3.97 1.23
N ASP A 48 -11.14 -3.79 2.55
CA ASP A 48 -10.11 -4.39 3.40
C ASP A 48 -10.40 -5.91 3.54
N ILE A 49 -9.81 -6.70 2.64
CA ILE A 49 -9.97 -8.16 2.60
C ILE A 49 -9.11 -8.78 3.70
N THR A 50 -9.78 -9.29 4.74
CA THR A 50 -9.10 -9.90 5.89
C THR A 50 -9.06 -11.43 5.78
N PRO A 51 -8.07 -12.12 6.40
CA PRO A 51 -8.01 -13.58 6.40
C PRO A 51 -9.25 -14.30 6.95
N ARG A 52 -10.08 -13.59 7.73
CA ARG A 52 -11.32 -14.13 8.32
C ARG A 52 -12.44 -14.30 7.29
N GLU A 53 -12.34 -13.64 6.14
CA GLU A 53 -13.34 -13.66 5.08
C GLU A 53 -13.16 -14.85 4.11
N GLY A 54 -12.18 -15.72 4.36
CA GLY A 54 -12.01 -16.97 3.60
C GLY A 54 -11.37 -16.81 2.22
N PHE A 55 -10.89 -15.60 1.89
CA PHE A 55 -10.13 -15.37 0.66
C PHE A 55 -8.74 -16.03 0.74
N SER A 56 -8.34 -16.68 -0.35
CA SER A 56 -6.96 -17.11 -0.50
C SER A 56 -6.08 -15.89 -0.79
N LYS A 57 -4.79 -15.98 -0.42
CA LYS A 57 -3.81 -14.93 -0.75
C LYS A 57 -3.77 -14.66 -2.26
N SER A 58 -3.86 -15.70 -3.09
CA SER A 58 -3.88 -15.53 -4.55
C SER A 58 -5.09 -14.75 -5.04
N GLU A 59 -6.25 -14.94 -4.41
CA GLU A 59 -7.48 -14.23 -4.78
C GLU A 59 -7.44 -12.77 -4.34
N LYS A 60 -6.96 -12.49 -3.12
CA LYS A 60 -6.68 -11.12 -2.66
C LYS A 60 -5.77 -10.40 -3.67
N ASN A 61 -4.60 -10.97 -3.96
CA ASN A 61 -3.64 -10.38 -4.87
C ASN A 61 -4.22 -10.18 -6.28
N ARG A 62 -5.07 -11.10 -6.78
CA ARG A 62 -5.72 -10.96 -8.09
C ARG A 62 -6.68 -9.76 -8.12
N LEU A 63 -7.51 -9.61 -7.09
CA LEU A 63 -8.49 -8.51 -6.98
C LEU A 63 -7.79 -7.16 -6.85
N GLU A 64 -6.74 -7.09 -6.03
CA GLU A 64 -5.96 -5.86 -5.84
C GLU A 64 -5.20 -5.48 -7.11
N SER A 65 -4.57 -6.45 -7.78
CA SER A 65 -3.87 -6.20 -9.04
C SER A 65 -4.81 -5.67 -10.12
N ALA A 66 -6.03 -6.24 -10.23
CA ALA A 66 -7.02 -5.77 -11.19
C ALA A 66 -7.48 -4.34 -10.88
N THR A 67 -7.63 -4.00 -9.60
CA THR A 67 -8.00 -2.65 -9.17
C THR A 67 -6.89 -1.63 -9.43
N MET A 68 -5.65 -1.99 -9.12
CA MET A 68 -4.49 -1.14 -9.42
C MET A 68 -4.36 -0.91 -10.92
N HIS A 69 -4.58 -1.94 -11.74
CA HIS A 69 -4.59 -1.79 -13.20
C HIS A 69 -5.62 -0.74 -13.65
N ASN A 70 -6.87 -0.81 -13.15
CA ASN A 70 -7.90 0.17 -13.47
C ASN A 70 -7.51 1.60 -13.03
N PHE A 71 -6.94 1.77 -11.83
CA PHE A 71 -6.45 3.08 -11.38
C PHE A 71 -5.37 3.64 -12.28
N VAL A 72 -4.39 2.81 -12.64
CA VAL A 72 -3.21 3.22 -13.41
C VAL A 72 -3.57 3.51 -14.86
N HIS A 73 -4.37 2.66 -15.50
CA HIS A 73 -4.67 2.75 -16.93
C HIS A 73 -5.91 3.59 -17.23
N ASP A 74 -7.02 3.37 -16.52
CA ASP A 74 -8.29 4.00 -16.87
C ASP A 74 -8.44 5.38 -16.22
N MET A 75 -8.12 5.50 -14.93
CA MET A 75 -8.32 6.76 -14.19
C MET A 75 -7.15 7.74 -14.33
N LEU A 76 -5.90 7.24 -14.28
CA LEU A 76 -4.70 8.08 -14.35
C LEU A 76 -4.04 8.09 -15.74
N HIS A 77 -4.72 7.48 -16.73
CA HIS A 77 -4.35 7.48 -18.15
C HIS A 77 -2.90 7.06 -18.43
N TYR A 78 -2.39 6.11 -17.65
CA TYR A 78 -1.03 5.58 -17.76
C TYR A 78 0.06 6.65 -17.75
N SER A 79 -0.19 7.78 -17.07
CA SER A 79 0.77 8.87 -16.95
C SER A 79 2.06 8.44 -16.23
N PRO A 80 3.16 9.20 -16.34
CA PRO A 80 4.37 8.91 -15.57
C PRO A 80 4.14 8.85 -14.06
N ALA A 81 3.15 9.59 -13.55
CA ALA A 81 2.77 9.51 -12.14
C ALA A 81 2.06 8.19 -11.81
N ALA A 82 1.16 7.71 -12.69
CA ALA A 82 0.49 6.43 -12.55
C ALA A 82 1.47 5.26 -12.53
N GLN A 83 2.45 5.28 -13.44
CA GLN A 83 3.50 4.25 -13.51
C GLN A 83 4.36 4.23 -12.24
N ARG A 84 4.63 5.38 -11.61
CA ARG A 84 5.32 5.42 -10.31
C ARG A 84 4.48 4.81 -9.18
N ILE A 85 3.18 5.06 -9.15
CA ILE A 85 2.27 4.46 -8.17
C ILE A 85 2.26 2.93 -8.33
N GLU A 86 2.12 2.45 -9.57
CA GLU A 86 2.16 1.02 -9.89
C GLU A 86 3.47 0.37 -9.44
N ALA A 87 4.61 1.00 -9.78
CA ALA A 87 5.93 0.49 -9.41
C ALA A 87 6.12 0.42 -7.88
N LEU A 88 5.67 1.43 -7.13
CA LEU A 88 5.75 1.43 -5.66
C LEU A 88 4.86 0.34 -5.04
N TRP A 89 3.65 0.17 -5.58
CA TRP A 89 2.73 -0.88 -5.12
C TRP A 89 3.28 -2.28 -5.38
N LEU A 90 3.81 -2.54 -6.59
CA LEU A 90 4.46 -3.81 -6.93
C LEU A 90 5.67 -4.10 -6.03
N GLU A 91 6.51 -3.10 -5.80
CA GLU A 91 7.68 -3.25 -4.92
C GLU A 91 7.28 -3.61 -3.49
N TYR A 92 6.21 -2.99 -2.96
CA TYR A 92 5.65 -3.34 -1.66
C TYR A 92 5.14 -4.79 -1.64
N GLU A 93 4.39 -5.20 -2.66
CA GLU A 93 3.84 -6.55 -2.77
C GLU A 93 4.94 -7.61 -2.81
N GLU A 94 5.98 -7.40 -3.63
CA GLU A 94 7.15 -8.28 -3.71
C GLU A 94 7.94 -8.36 -2.41
N GLY A 95 8.04 -7.25 -1.66
CA GLY A 95 8.63 -7.23 -0.32
C GLY A 95 10.13 -7.53 -0.27
N GLN A 96 10.87 -7.27 -1.36
CA GLN A 96 12.29 -7.64 -1.47
C GLN A 96 13.24 -6.51 -1.08
N THR A 97 12.89 -5.25 -1.35
CA THR A 97 13.72 -4.08 -1.08
C THR A 97 13.77 -3.74 0.41
N ALA A 98 14.76 -2.95 0.82
CA ALA A 98 14.89 -2.54 2.22
C ALA A 98 13.69 -1.69 2.65
N GLU A 99 13.25 -0.79 1.77
CA GLU A 99 12.08 0.07 1.95
C GLU A 99 10.80 -0.76 2.06
N ALA A 100 10.55 -1.70 1.14
CA ALA A 100 9.36 -2.54 1.19
C ALA A 100 9.28 -3.38 2.46
N LYS A 101 10.41 -3.96 2.89
CA LYS A 101 10.50 -4.70 4.17
C LYS A 101 10.23 -3.79 5.36
N PHE A 102 10.77 -2.57 5.34
CA PHE A 102 10.58 -1.59 6.39
C PHE A 102 9.11 -1.12 6.50
N VAL A 103 8.44 -0.87 5.37
CA VAL A 103 7.03 -0.46 5.34
C VAL A 103 6.13 -1.62 5.75
N LYS A 104 6.34 -2.84 5.23
CA LYS A 104 5.62 -4.04 5.69
C LYS A 104 5.78 -4.29 7.18
N GLY A 105 6.98 -4.07 7.73
CA GLY A 105 7.25 -4.21 9.16
C GLY A 105 6.47 -3.23 10.05
N LYS A 106 5.92 -2.14 9.49
CA LYS A 106 5.05 -1.18 10.21
C LYS A 106 3.57 -1.40 9.98
N THR A 107 3.22 -2.35 9.12
CA THR A 107 1.83 -2.72 8.84
C THR A 107 1.38 -3.67 9.95
N ILE A 108 1.02 -3.11 11.10
CA ILE A 108 0.43 -3.80 12.26
C ILE A 108 -0.73 -3.00 12.82
#